data_AF-A0A1C6F400-F1
#
_entry.id   AF-A0A1C6F400-F1
#
_cell.length_a   1.000
_cell.length_b   1.000
_cell.length_c   1.000
_cell.angle_alpha   90.00
_cell.angle_beta   90.00
_cell.angle_gamma   90.00
#
_symmetry.space_group_name_H-M   'P 1'
#
loop_
_entity.id
_entity.type
_entity.pdbx_description
1 polymer ?
#
loop_
_entity_poly.entity_id
_entity_poly.type
_entity_poly.pdbx_seq_one_letter_code
_entity_poly.pdbx_strand_id
1 'polypeptide(L)'
;MHPYHNTKIAMLGVGFLLEYLFPCVRHLVGEENLYDCVIGTTAQEDAIPGKEARMGIRVWYKRNGEMLRTLRPDIILFAPQPYLAPEVARTVLKPYYDELRAQSAPLPDLYAAPPSPVGQFYRDLLGQDIHVVNLLPNMLTEISGMDVATQGVTEITFPEGDVWPQDHEARLREFFSPFGACVNTPPHLVMAYLGGQCTLHTVSEYVYTIRTVCNKRGYSLTDAQVASALRAAFQRYTHYHYEPTRPCSEEDVPQALRPAIDQVIRSLYDGVTDACLALGMDRQLIDDLFLNYVDLHLHTLQVETREQVVKTAFQHATKGGVTEMALRVFYQRMEYPLARAFAALEGQIDEKTIATLREAAADCTRIVTDHGYRLGDPLPPVLGVEHHAVLYGLLVRAFKAHLGDAADEAVHEATVTYGRQRGRRMALRAQKLGLPLDMVSYMALKEWKPSNPTDFDSVSLRQTPYAVSQERLCPWNQAWKTFDMGKEANFYCRDIDRAVLEGFNPALRLNMPTCLTAGDAQCEFHFLDAQMDADALERLTALKAQLGESAILPFPYHVAHLLAAFTGTALAKYGEKGQAAIDEAIEGFKAQYGQSAWEIVATELKKDFNSID
;
A
#
# COMPACT_ATOMS: atom_id res chain seq x y z
N MET A 1 3.99 -45.22 6.96
CA MET A 1 3.33 -44.33 7.94
C MET A 1 4.21 -43.11 8.06
N HIS A 2 3.66 -41.93 7.81
CA HIS A 2 4.41 -40.69 7.95
C HIS A 2 4.68 -40.44 9.46
N PRO A 3 5.91 -40.02 9.84
CA PRO A 3 6.42 -40.12 11.22
C PRO A 3 5.63 -39.29 12.25
N TYR A 4 4.84 -38.31 11.79
CA TYR A 4 4.06 -37.42 12.64
C TYR A 4 2.56 -37.68 12.58
N HIS A 5 2.11 -38.79 11.98
CA HIS A 5 0.70 -39.21 12.01
C HIS A 5 0.16 -39.19 13.45
N ASN A 6 -1.06 -38.68 13.61
CA ASN A 6 -1.74 -38.45 14.89
C ASN A 6 -1.23 -37.29 15.75
N THR A 7 -0.31 -36.45 15.24
CA THR A 7 0.07 -35.20 15.94
C THR A 7 -1.18 -34.39 16.27
N LYS A 8 -1.33 -33.99 17.53
CA LYS A 8 -2.49 -33.22 17.98
C LYS A 8 -2.26 -31.74 17.80
N ILE A 9 -3.16 -31.08 17.06
CA ILE A 9 -3.02 -29.67 16.70
C ILE A 9 -4.22 -28.87 17.21
N ALA A 10 -3.94 -27.90 18.07
CA ALA A 10 -4.93 -26.90 18.47
C ALA A 10 -4.81 -25.67 17.57
N MET A 11 -5.91 -25.26 16.93
CA MET A 11 -5.94 -24.08 16.05
C MET A 11 -6.68 -22.93 16.76
N LEU A 12 -5.93 -21.91 17.21
CA LEU A 12 -6.47 -20.74 17.90
C LEU A 12 -6.66 -19.59 16.91
N GLY A 13 -7.92 -19.22 16.66
CA GLY A 13 -8.27 -18.16 15.71
C GLY A 13 -8.34 -18.67 14.27
N VAL A 14 -9.17 -19.69 14.03
CA VAL A 14 -9.45 -20.19 12.67
C VAL A 14 -10.12 -19.09 11.87
N GLY A 15 -9.33 -18.40 11.07
CA GLY A 15 -9.73 -17.47 10.02
C GLY A 15 -8.99 -17.81 8.73
N PHE A 16 -8.94 -16.86 7.80
CA PHE A 16 -8.36 -17.06 6.47
C PHE A 16 -6.98 -17.73 6.51
N LEU A 17 -6.05 -17.24 7.33
CA LEU A 17 -4.68 -17.76 7.35
C LEU A 17 -4.58 -19.22 7.82
N LEU A 18 -5.33 -19.61 8.86
CA LEU A 18 -5.29 -21.01 9.33
C LEU A 18 -6.07 -21.95 8.42
N GLU A 19 -7.10 -21.47 7.72
CA GLU A 19 -7.73 -22.22 6.63
C GLU A 19 -6.75 -22.41 5.46
N TYR A 20 -5.98 -21.38 5.14
CA TYR A 20 -4.96 -21.42 4.10
C TYR A 20 -3.82 -22.39 4.45
N LEU A 21 -3.38 -22.42 5.71
CA LEU A 21 -2.37 -23.39 6.21
C LEU A 21 -2.91 -24.80 6.42
N PHE A 22 -4.21 -25.05 6.21
CA PHE A 22 -4.80 -26.35 6.51
C PHE A 22 -4.24 -27.53 5.69
N PRO A 23 -3.76 -27.36 4.44
CA PRO A 23 -3.03 -28.42 3.74
C PRO A 23 -1.80 -28.92 4.52
N CYS A 24 -1.08 -28.05 5.21
CA CYS A 24 0.06 -28.40 6.09
C CYS A 24 -0.40 -29.24 7.29
N VAL A 25 -1.53 -28.87 7.90
CA VAL A 25 -2.15 -29.64 9.00
C VAL A 25 -2.56 -31.03 8.51
N ARG A 26 -3.24 -31.12 7.36
CA ARG A 26 -3.67 -32.40 6.78
C ARG A 26 -2.49 -33.30 6.45
N HIS A 27 -1.43 -32.73 5.88
CA HIS A 27 -0.20 -33.45 5.56
C HIS A 27 0.49 -34.03 6.80
N LEU A 28 0.63 -33.25 7.87
CA LEU A 28 1.31 -33.70 9.08
C LEU A 28 0.50 -34.75 9.86
N VAL A 29 -0.81 -34.54 9.99
CA VAL A 29 -1.68 -35.34 10.88
C VAL A 29 -2.19 -36.63 10.22
N GLY A 30 -2.37 -36.62 8.90
CA GLY A 30 -3.07 -37.65 8.13
C GLY A 30 -4.58 -37.36 8.06
N GLU A 31 -5.16 -37.51 6.87
CA GLU A 31 -6.56 -37.16 6.58
C GLU A 31 -7.55 -37.96 7.46
N GLU A 32 -7.21 -39.21 7.77
CA GLU A 32 -8.02 -40.10 8.59
C GLU A 32 -8.06 -39.72 10.08
N ASN A 33 -7.09 -38.91 10.55
CA ASN A 33 -6.95 -38.56 11.98
C ASN A 33 -7.42 -37.13 12.28
N LEU A 34 -7.82 -36.35 11.27
CA LEU A 34 -8.16 -34.93 11.41
C LEU A 34 -9.21 -34.66 12.50
N TYR A 35 -10.30 -35.42 12.51
CA TYR A 35 -11.41 -35.17 13.43
C TYR A 35 -11.02 -35.36 14.90
N ASP A 36 -10.17 -36.34 15.17
CA ASP A 36 -9.76 -36.72 16.53
C ASP A 36 -8.56 -35.92 17.02
N CYS A 37 -7.62 -35.59 16.12
CA CYS A 37 -6.36 -34.92 16.46
C CYS A 37 -6.39 -33.40 16.29
N VAL A 38 -7.37 -32.82 15.60
CA VAL A 38 -7.40 -31.37 15.34
C VAL A 38 -8.70 -30.77 15.87
N ILE A 39 -8.56 -29.71 16.67
CA ILE A 39 -9.70 -28.87 17.07
C ILE A 39 -9.33 -27.41 16.83
N GLY A 40 -10.25 -26.67 16.21
CA GLY A 40 -10.13 -25.24 15.98
C GLY A 40 -11.07 -24.42 16.85
N THR A 41 -10.74 -23.14 17.02
CA THR A 41 -11.62 -22.15 17.65
C THR A 41 -11.80 -20.93 16.77
N THR A 42 -13.00 -20.35 16.79
CA THR A 42 -13.30 -19.14 16.03
C THR A 42 -14.16 -18.17 16.84
N ALA A 43 -14.07 -16.88 16.50
CA ALA A 43 -14.89 -15.82 17.09
C ALA A 43 -16.21 -15.58 16.35
N GLN A 44 -16.43 -16.26 15.22
CA GLN A 44 -17.61 -16.16 14.35
C GLN A 44 -18.42 -17.46 14.43
N GLU A 45 -19.51 -17.45 15.20
CA GLU A 45 -20.35 -18.63 15.45
C GLU A 45 -21.03 -19.14 14.17
N ASP A 46 -21.52 -18.21 13.36
CA ASP A 46 -22.18 -18.44 12.07
C ASP A 46 -21.26 -19.09 11.02
N ALA A 47 -19.95 -18.86 11.13
CA ALA A 47 -18.97 -19.44 10.21
C ALA A 47 -18.61 -20.91 10.52
N ILE A 48 -19.00 -21.44 11.68
CA ILE A 48 -18.59 -22.77 12.16
C ILE A 48 -19.01 -23.89 11.19
N PRO A 49 -20.30 -24.03 10.79
CA PRO A 49 -20.71 -25.14 9.94
C PRO A 49 -19.96 -25.18 8.61
N GLY A 50 -19.67 -24.01 8.03
CA GLY A 50 -18.89 -23.89 6.80
C GLY A 50 -17.43 -24.31 6.98
N LYS A 51 -16.80 -23.98 8.12
CA LYS A 51 -15.42 -24.35 8.43
C LYS A 51 -15.29 -25.85 8.69
N GLU A 52 -16.19 -26.42 9.49
CA GLU A 52 -16.20 -27.87 9.76
C GLU A 52 -16.39 -28.67 8.47
N ALA A 53 -17.30 -28.24 7.59
CA ALA A 53 -17.53 -28.89 6.30
C ALA A 53 -16.32 -28.83 5.36
N ARG A 54 -15.59 -27.70 5.32
CA ARG A 54 -14.39 -27.54 4.46
C ARG A 54 -13.17 -28.27 4.99
N MET A 55 -12.99 -28.31 6.31
CA MET A 55 -11.76 -28.76 6.95
C MET A 55 -11.87 -30.19 7.50
N GLY A 56 -13.07 -30.70 7.78
CA GLY A 56 -13.26 -32.03 8.37
C GLY A 56 -12.79 -32.12 9.82
N ILE A 57 -12.79 -31.00 10.56
CA ILE A 57 -12.39 -30.92 11.96
C ILE A 57 -13.53 -30.38 12.83
N ARG A 58 -13.38 -30.48 14.14
CA ARG A 58 -14.27 -29.81 15.11
C ARG A 58 -13.87 -28.34 15.26
N VAL A 59 -14.83 -27.42 15.20
CA VAL A 59 -14.59 -25.98 15.41
C VAL A 59 -15.49 -25.43 16.51
N TRP A 60 -14.88 -24.86 17.56
CA TRP A 60 -15.60 -24.38 18.74
C TRP A 60 -15.72 -22.85 18.77
N TYR A 61 -16.85 -22.35 19.25
CA TYR A 61 -17.06 -20.92 19.44
C TYR A 61 -16.37 -20.41 20.71
N LYS A 62 -15.29 -19.61 20.58
CA LYS A 62 -14.58 -18.89 21.67
C LYS A 62 -14.10 -19.72 22.89
N ARG A 63 -14.17 -21.05 22.86
CA ARG A 63 -13.83 -21.96 23.98
C ARG A 63 -12.36 -22.38 23.97
N ASN A 64 -11.44 -21.42 23.86
CA ASN A 64 -10.02 -21.68 23.60
C ASN A 64 -9.34 -22.51 24.70
N GLY A 65 -9.47 -22.10 25.97
CA GLY A 65 -8.83 -22.80 27.08
C GLY A 65 -9.40 -24.20 27.35
N GLU A 66 -10.70 -24.39 27.11
CA GLU A 66 -11.33 -25.71 27.23
C GLU A 66 -10.89 -26.66 26.12
N MET A 67 -10.79 -26.15 24.88
CA MET A 67 -10.27 -26.90 23.75
C MET A 67 -8.84 -27.41 24.03
N LEU A 68 -7.96 -26.54 24.52
CA LEU A 68 -6.58 -26.92 24.86
C LEU A 68 -6.53 -28.05 25.89
N ARG A 69 -7.32 -27.96 26.97
CA ARG A 69 -7.40 -29.01 28.00
C ARG A 69 -7.97 -30.33 27.50
N THR A 70 -8.94 -30.25 26.58
CA THR A 70 -9.62 -31.43 26.01
C THR A 70 -8.70 -32.17 25.05
N LEU A 71 -8.07 -31.44 24.12
CA LEU A 71 -7.24 -32.04 23.09
C LEU A 71 -5.88 -32.51 23.65
N ARG A 72 -5.28 -31.69 24.53
CA ARG A 72 -3.87 -31.79 24.94
C ARG A 72 -2.95 -31.84 23.70
N PRO A 73 -2.84 -30.71 22.97
CA PRO A 73 -2.09 -30.65 21.72
C PRO A 73 -0.58 -30.87 21.90
N ASP A 74 0.06 -31.30 20.83
CA ASP A 74 1.52 -31.27 20.64
C ASP A 74 1.97 -29.94 20.00
N ILE A 75 1.09 -29.33 19.18
CA ILE A 75 1.32 -28.06 18.50
C ILE A 75 0.11 -27.14 18.72
N ILE A 76 0.38 -25.87 19.04
CA ILE A 76 -0.60 -24.80 19.02
C ILE A 76 -0.33 -23.91 17.79
N LEU A 77 -1.23 -23.96 16.81
CA LEU A 77 -1.28 -22.98 15.72
C LEU A 77 -2.02 -21.74 16.20
N PHE A 78 -1.32 -20.62 16.32
CA PHE A 78 -1.80 -19.39 16.94
C PHE A 78 -1.87 -18.25 15.93
N ALA A 79 -3.09 -17.87 15.52
CA ALA A 79 -3.31 -16.81 14.53
C ALA A 79 -4.44 -15.83 14.88
N PRO A 80 -4.48 -15.25 16.10
CA PRO A 80 -5.33 -14.09 16.33
C PRO A 80 -4.82 -12.88 15.53
N GLN A 81 -5.64 -11.82 15.42
CA GLN A 81 -5.17 -10.56 14.87
C GLN A 81 -4.02 -9.98 15.73
N PRO A 82 -3.00 -9.31 15.14
CA PRO A 82 -1.81 -8.86 15.88
C PRO A 82 -2.10 -8.06 17.16
N TYR A 83 -3.08 -7.15 17.13
CA TYR A 83 -3.46 -6.35 18.31
C TYR A 83 -4.15 -7.16 19.42
N LEU A 84 -4.75 -8.31 19.10
CA LEU A 84 -5.38 -9.22 20.06
C LEU A 84 -4.40 -10.28 20.60
N ALA A 85 -3.32 -10.56 19.87
CA ALA A 85 -2.36 -11.61 20.21
C ALA A 85 -1.80 -11.51 21.64
N PRO A 86 -1.40 -10.32 22.17
CA PRO A 86 -0.92 -10.20 23.54
C PRO A 86 -1.96 -10.59 24.59
N GLU A 87 -3.22 -10.19 24.39
CA GLU A 87 -4.30 -10.45 25.35
C GLU A 87 -4.65 -11.95 25.36
N VAL A 88 -4.78 -12.57 24.18
CA VAL A 88 -5.06 -14.01 24.09
C VAL A 88 -3.92 -14.84 24.69
N ALA A 89 -2.66 -14.43 24.46
CA ALA A 89 -1.51 -15.10 25.08
C ALA A 89 -1.57 -15.03 26.62
N ARG A 90 -1.93 -13.87 27.20
CA ARG A 90 -2.04 -13.70 28.66
C ARG A 90 -3.21 -14.45 29.28
N THR A 91 -4.35 -14.47 28.60
CA THR A 91 -5.62 -14.97 29.18
C THR A 91 -5.89 -16.44 28.86
N VAL A 92 -5.30 -16.97 27.79
CA VAL A 92 -5.51 -18.36 27.34
C VAL A 92 -4.24 -19.18 27.42
N LEU A 93 -3.17 -18.76 26.74
CA LEU A 93 -1.95 -19.57 26.65
C LEU A 93 -1.26 -19.67 28.01
N LYS A 94 -1.02 -18.54 28.68
CA LYS A 94 -0.30 -18.52 29.97
C LYS A 94 -0.92 -19.46 31.01
N PRO A 95 -2.23 -19.39 31.32
CA PRO A 95 -2.84 -20.31 32.27
C PRO A 95 -2.69 -21.79 31.87
N TYR A 96 -2.75 -22.09 30.58
CA TYR A 96 -2.61 -23.46 30.09
C TYR A 96 -1.17 -23.99 30.23
N TYR A 97 -0.15 -23.22 29.85
CA TYR A 97 1.25 -23.60 30.05
C TYR A 97 1.61 -23.72 31.55
N ASP A 98 1.12 -22.81 32.40
CA ASP A 98 1.33 -22.88 33.85
C ASP A 98 0.70 -24.16 34.45
N GLU A 99 -0.50 -24.54 33.98
CA GLU A 99 -1.17 -25.78 34.37
C GLU A 99 -0.38 -27.02 33.95
N LEU A 100 0.13 -27.08 32.71
CA LEU A 100 0.97 -28.19 32.25
C LEU A 100 2.26 -28.32 33.05
N ARG A 101 2.92 -27.20 33.37
CA ARG A 101 4.12 -27.20 34.23
C ARG A 101 3.83 -27.72 35.63
N ALA A 102 2.72 -27.29 36.23
CA ALA A 102 2.31 -27.79 37.55
C ALA A 102 2.06 -29.30 37.55
N GLN A 103 1.66 -29.86 36.41
CA GLN A 103 1.43 -31.29 36.20
C GLN A 103 2.67 -32.05 35.70
N SER A 104 3.81 -31.36 35.47
CA SER A 104 4.99 -31.93 34.79
C SER A 104 4.65 -32.59 33.45
N ALA A 105 3.66 -32.04 32.75
CA ALA A 105 3.23 -32.52 31.44
C ALA A 105 4.09 -31.92 30.31
N PRO A 106 4.23 -32.59 29.16
CA PRO A 106 4.88 -32.02 27.99
C PRO A 106 4.24 -30.70 27.55
N LEU A 107 5.08 -29.74 27.17
CA LEU A 107 4.63 -28.44 26.67
C LEU A 107 4.51 -28.48 25.14
N PRO A 108 3.39 -28.00 24.55
CA PRO A 108 3.27 -27.94 23.10
C PRO A 108 4.15 -26.85 22.49
N ASP A 109 4.58 -27.08 21.25
CA ASP A 109 5.23 -26.04 20.44
C ASP A 109 4.19 -24.97 20.06
N LEU A 110 4.62 -23.71 20.04
CA LEU A 110 3.78 -22.58 19.64
C LEU A 110 4.19 -22.06 18.26
N TYR A 111 3.32 -22.25 17.28
CA TYR A 111 3.51 -21.77 15.91
C TYR A 111 2.67 -20.49 15.76
N ALA A 112 3.32 -19.33 15.89
CA ALA A 112 2.68 -18.02 15.97
C ALA A 112 2.69 -17.29 14.63
N ALA A 113 1.52 -17.13 14.01
CA ALA A 113 1.39 -16.40 12.76
C ALA A 113 1.55 -14.86 12.85
N PRO A 114 1.16 -14.18 13.95
CA PRO A 114 1.37 -12.73 14.03
C PRO A 114 2.87 -12.40 14.00
N PRO A 115 3.33 -11.49 13.12
CA PRO A 115 4.74 -11.05 13.11
C PRO A 115 5.09 -10.19 14.33
N SER A 116 4.07 -9.59 14.96
CA SER A 116 4.17 -8.91 16.23
C SER A 116 3.00 -9.36 17.13
N PRO A 117 3.24 -9.77 18.39
CA PRO A 117 4.54 -9.82 19.07
C PRO A 117 5.52 -10.87 18.50
N VAL A 118 6.82 -10.56 18.57
CA VAL A 118 7.90 -11.50 18.21
C VAL A 118 8.07 -12.60 19.27
N GLY A 119 8.75 -13.68 18.92
CA GLY A 119 8.89 -14.91 19.70
C GLY A 119 9.34 -14.68 21.14
N GLN A 120 10.23 -13.71 21.35
CA GLN A 120 10.73 -13.36 22.68
C GLN A 120 9.62 -12.94 23.65
N PHE A 121 8.60 -12.21 23.17
CA PHE A 121 7.45 -11.84 24.00
C PHE A 121 6.75 -13.08 24.59
N TYR A 122 6.60 -14.13 23.78
CA TYR A 122 5.96 -15.37 24.24
C TYR A 122 6.84 -16.13 25.23
N ARG A 123 8.16 -16.16 25.04
CA ARG A 123 9.08 -16.76 26.03
C ARG A 123 9.07 -16.01 27.36
N ASP A 124 9.05 -14.69 27.31
CA ASP A 124 9.02 -13.85 28.51
C ASP A 124 7.69 -14.00 29.28
N LEU A 125 6.58 -14.15 28.56
CA LEU A 125 5.25 -14.30 29.15
C LEU A 125 4.95 -15.72 29.62
N LEU A 126 5.21 -16.70 28.75
CA LEU A 126 4.78 -18.08 28.92
C LEU A 126 5.87 -18.91 29.59
N GLY A 127 7.15 -18.55 29.51
CA GLY A 127 8.29 -19.26 30.10
C GLY A 127 9.39 -19.57 29.07
N GLN A 128 10.65 -19.62 29.53
CA GLN A 128 11.82 -19.78 28.66
C GLN A 128 12.03 -21.20 28.11
N ASP A 129 11.32 -22.17 28.69
CA ASP A 129 11.30 -23.61 28.39
C ASP A 129 10.30 -24.01 27.30
N ILE A 130 9.56 -23.05 26.74
CA ILE A 130 8.69 -23.29 25.58
C ILE A 130 9.50 -23.20 24.28
N HIS A 131 9.01 -23.89 23.25
CA HIS A 131 9.47 -23.71 21.88
C HIS A 131 8.43 -22.89 21.11
N VAL A 132 8.84 -21.71 20.64
CA VAL A 132 7.98 -20.79 19.86
C VAL A 132 8.67 -20.37 18.58
N VAL A 133 7.91 -20.34 17.48
CA VAL A 133 8.36 -19.88 16.17
C VAL A 133 7.33 -18.92 15.61
N ASN A 134 7.76 -17.73 15.16
CA ASN A 134 6.92 -16.88 14.34
C ASN A 134 6.98 -17.36 12.89
N LEU A 135 5.87 -17.26 12.17
CA LEU A 135 5.79 -17.75 10.79
C LEU A 135 5.07 -16.74 9.87
N LEU A 136 5.66 -16.53 8.70
CA LEU A 136 5.08 -15.80 7.57
C LEU A 136 5.03 -16.77 6.37
N PRO A 137 3.87 -17.43 6.15
CA PRO A 137 3.79 -18.54 5.22
C PRO A 137 3.78 -18.09 3.75
N ASN A 138 4.15 -19.01 2.86
CA ASN A 138 4.00 -18.81 1.42
C ASN A 138 2.52 -18.61 1.05
N MET A 139 2.13 -17.38 0.73
CA MET A 139 0.75 -17.02 0.36
C MET A 139 0.45 -17.15 -1.16
N LEU A 140 1.30 -17.85 -1.92
CA LEU A 140 1.08 -18.14 -3.33
C LEU A 140 1.32 -19.63 -3.62
N THR A 141 0.24 -20.42 -3.52
CA THR A 141 0.28 -21.89 -3.70
C THR A 141 -0.30 -22.38 -5.02
N GLU A 142 -1.09 -21.55 -5.71
CA GLU A 142 -1.70 -21.90 -6.99
C GLU A 142 -1.66 -20.70 -7.94
N ILE A 143 -1.37 -20.95 -9.21
CA ILE A 143 -1.42 -19.95 -10.30
C ILE A 143 -2.28 -20.53 -11.42
N SER A 144 -3.49 -19.99 -11.63
CA SER A 144 -4.43 -20.47 -12.67
C SER A 144 -4.62 -22.00 -12.71
N GLY A 145 -4.77 -22.64 -11.54
CA GLY A 145 -4.92 -24.11 -11.42
C GLY A 145 -3.61 -24.91 -11.44
N MET A 146 -2.45 -24.25 -11.62
CA MET A 146 -1.13 -24.88 -11.47
C MET A 146 -0.70 -24.81 -10.01
N ASP A 147 -0.41 -25.96 -9.40
CA ASP A 147 0.22 -26.03 -8.08
C ASP A 147 1.65 -25.50 -8.15
N VAL A 148 1.91 -24.43 -7.40
CA VAL A 148 3.24 -23.80 -7.26
C VAL A 148 3.66 -23.71 -5.80
N ALA A 149 2.96 -24.41 -4.90
CA ALA A 149 3.16 -24.30 -3.46
C ALA A 149 4.60 -24.59 -3.04
N THR A 150 5.24 -25.56 -3.69
CA THR A 150 6.62 -25.97 -3.39
C THR A 150 7.69 -25.03 -3.95
N GLN A 151 7.32 -24.09 -4.82
CA GLN A 151 8.24 -23.07 -5.35
C GLN A 151 8.44 -21.92 -4.36
N GLY A 152 7.39 -21.60 -3.59
CA GLY A 152 7.46 -20.51 -2.62
C GLY A 152 8.24 -20.89 -1.36
N VAL A 153 8.37 -19.89 -0.49
CA VAL A 153 9.12 -20.01 0.76
C VAL A 153 8.25 -19.54 1.92
N THR A 154 8.29 -20.32 3.00
CA THR A 154 7.77 -19.91 4.30
C THR A 154 8.90 -19.32 5.12
N GLU A 155 8.78 -18.06 5.50
CA GLU A 155 9.70 -17.44 6.43
C GLU A 155 9.34 -17.87 7.86
N ILE A 156 10.35 -18.25 8.62
CA ILE A 156 10.23 -18.59 10.04
C ILE A 156 11.26 -17.82 10.84
N THR A 157 10.88 -17.45 12.06
CA THR A 157 11.75 -16.72 12.99
C THR A 157 11.71 -17.38 14.35
N PHE A 158 12.88 -17.77 14.85
CA PHE A 158 13.07 -18.24 16.23
C PHE A 158 13.51 -17.10 17.15
N PRO A 159 13.13 -17.10 18.43
CA PRO A 159 13.65 -16.15 19.41
C PRO A 159 15.18 -16.15 19.47
N GLU A 160 15.76 -14.99 19.76
CA GLU A 160 17.22 -14.82 19.80
C GLU A 160 17.86 -15.81 20.79
N GLY A 161 18.83 -16.59 20.31
CA GLY A 161 19.56 -17.57 21.12
C GLY A 161 18.73 -18.79 21.57
N ASP A 162 17.53 -19.00 21.03
CA ASP A 162 16.75 -20.21 21.28
C ASP A 162 17.38 -21.42 20.56
N VAL A 163 17.29 -22.60 21.19
CA VAL A 163 17.83 -23.85 20.65
C VAL A 163 16.72 -24.89 20.69
N TRP A 164 16.19 -25.21 19.52
CA TRP A 164 15.13 -26.20 19.40
C TRP A 164 15.70 -27.62 19.38
N PRO A 165 14.98 -28.60 19.96
CA PRO A 165 15.30 -30.00 19.77
C PRO A 165 15.21 -30.38 18.27
N GLN A 166 16.14 -31.21 17.80
CA GLN A 166 16.22 -31.61 16.39
C GLN A 166 14.90 -32.21 15.87
N ASP A 167 14.22 -33.00 16.70
CA ASP A 167 12.93 -33.61 16.33
C ASP A 167 11.81 -32.56 16.17
N HIS A 168 11.85 -31.47 16.94
CA HIS A 168 10.85 -30.38 16.85
C HIS A 168 11.08 -29.55 15.59
N GLU A 169 12.35 -29.25 15.26
CA GLU A 169 12.69 -28.60 13.98
C GLU A 169 12.33 -29.48 12.78
N ALA A 170 12.59 -30.79 12.85
CA ALA A 170 12.22 -31.72 11.81
C ALA A 170 10.69 -31.77 11.62
N ARG A 171 9.91 -31.75 12.71
CA ARG A 171 8.44 -31.68 12.67
C ARG A 171 7.94 -30.36 12.07
N LEU A 172 8.56 -29.23 12.40
CA LEU A 172 8.23 -27.93 11.83
C LEU A 172 8.49 -27.88 10.32
N ARG A 173 9.63 -28.38 9.87
CA ARG A 173 9.96 -28.45 8.43
C ARG A 173 9.03 -29.40 7.69
N GLU A 174 8.69 -30.53 8.30
CA GLU A 174 7.74 -31.47 7.72
C GLU A 174 6.31 -30.90 7.64
N PHE A 175 5.90 -30.10 8.64
CA PHE A 175 4.62 -29.40 8.62
C PHE A 175 4.50 -28.49 7.38
N PHE A 176 5.55 -27.72 7.08
CA PHE A 176 5.55 -26.77 5.96
C PHE A 176 5.97 -27.35 4.61
N SER A 177 6.35 -28.63 4.54
CA SER A 177 6.83 -29.24 3.30
C SER A 177 5.85 -29.14 2.11
N PRO A 178 4.51 -29.09 2.30
CA PRO A 178 3.61 -28.79 1.19
C PRO A 178 3.76 -27.38 0.61
N PHE A 179 4.28 -26.42 1.38
CA PHE A 179 4.42 -25.00 1.03
C PHE A 179 5.86 -24.60 0.70
N GLY A 180 6.70 -25.58 0.36
CA GLY A 180 8.08 -25.36 -0.04
C GLY A 180 9.04 -25.28 1.14
N ALA A 181 10.14 -24.56 0.94
CA ALA A 181 11.21 -24.49 1.92
C ALA A 181 10.88 -23.51 3.06
N CYS A 182 11.35 -23.84 4.28
CA CYS A 182 11.39 -22.89 5.37
C CYS A 182 12.74 -22.17 5.42
N VAL A 183 12.72 -20.84 5.38
CA VAL A 183 13.91 -19.99 5.53
C VAL A 183 13.87 -19.29 6.88
N ASN A 184 14.95 -19.44 7.65
CA ASN A 184 15.05 -18.85 8.98
C ASN A 184 15.58 -17.42 8.88
N THR A 185 14.81 -16.45 9.39
CA THR A 185 15.22 -15.05 9.47
C THR A 185 15.50 -14.67 10.94
N PRO A 186 16.64 -14.01 11.24
CA PRO A 186 16.88 -13.47 12.56
C PRO A 186 15.77 -12.48 12.99
N PRO A 187 15.32 -12.47 14.26
CA PRO A 187 14.22 -11.61 14.71
C PRO A 187 14.37 -10.13 14.39
N HIS A 188 15.59 -9.61 14.47
CA HIS A 188 15.88 -8.20 14.18
C HIS A 188 15.85 -7.85 12.69
N LEU A 189 15.76 -8.83 11.79
CA LEU A 189 15.71 -8.65 10.33
C LEU A 189 14.31 -8.90 9.73
N VAL A 190 13.33 -9.36 10.51
CA VAL A 190 11.98 -9.68 9.99
C VAL A 190 11.32 -8.49 9.30
N MET A 191 11.47 -7.28 9.85
CA MET A 191 10.90 -6.08 9.22
C MET A 191 11.66 -5.68 7.95
N ALA A 192 12.97 -5.94 7.86
CA ALA A 192 13.75 -5.71 6.64
C ALA A 192 13.32 -6.69 5.54
N TYR A 193 13.11 -7.96 5.90
CA TYR A 193 12.52 -8.97 5.02
C TYR A 193 11.15 -8.52 4.48
N LEU A 194 10.22 -8.16 5.37
CA LEU A 194 8.88 -7.70 4.99
C LEU A 194 8.94 -6.44 4.11
N GLY A 195 9.84 -5.51 4.42
CA GLY A 195 10.06 -4.32 3.61
C GLY A 195 10.54 -4.63 2.19
N GLY A 196 11.51 -5.52 2.06
CA GLY A 196 12.03 -5.96 0.76
C GLY A 196 10.99 -6.74 -0.03
N GLN A 197 10.34 -7.73 0.58
CA GLN A 197 9.31 -8.55 -0.05
C GLN A 197 8.13 -7.69 -0.55
N CYS A 198 7.64 -6.76 0.28
CA CYS A 198 6.54 -5.87 -0.10
C CYS A 198 6.95 -4.88 -1.20
N THR A 199 8.22 -4.44 -1.22
CA THR A 199 8.73 -3.62 -2.34
C THR A 199 8.82 -4.42 -3.62
N LEU A 200 9.29 -5.68 -3.58
CA LEU A 200 9.31 -6.56 -4.76
C LEU A 200 7.90 -6.89 -5.27
N HIS A 201 6.89 -6.87 -4.40
CA HIS A 201 5.49 -7.04 -4.79
C HIS A 201 5.03 -5.96 -5.79
N THR A 202 5.67 -4.77 -5.81
CA THR A 202 5.32 -3.69 -6.77
C THR A 202 5.71 -4.01 -8.21
N VAL A 203 6.30 -5.19 -8.48
CA VAL A 203 6.59 -5.65 -9.85
C VAL A 203 5.32 -5.76 -10.72
N SER A 204 4.15 -5.98 -10.11
CA SER A 204 2.84 -5.88 -10.78
C SER A 204 2.61 -4.49 -11.38
N GLU A 205 2.91 -3.45 -10.63
CA GLU A 205 2.77 -2.07 -11.08
C GLU A 205 3.82 -1.68 -12.13
N TYR A 206 5.01 -2.31 -12.11
CA TYR A 206 5.97 -2.19 -13.21
C TYR A 206 5.36 -2.71 -14.51
N VAL A 207 4.77 -3.91 -14.51
CA VAL A 207 4.11 -4.50 -15.68
C VAL A 207 3.05 -3.56 -16.25
N TYR A 208 2.15 -3.07 -15.39
CA TYR A 208 1.06 -2.18 -15.82
C TYR A 208 1.56 -0.84 -16.36
N THR A 209 2.56 -0.25 -15.71
CA THR A 209 3.15 1.04 -16.12
C THR A 209 3.83 0.90 -17.48
N ILE A 210 4.68 -0.10 -17.64
CA ILE A 210 5.41 -0.36 -18.88
C ILE A 210 4.44 -0.62 -20.04
N ARG A 211 3.48 -1.52 -19.85
CA ARG A 211 2.46 -1.83 -20.87
C ARG A 211 1.71 -0.57 -21.29
N THR A 212 1.25 0.23 -20.32
CA THR A 212 0.48 1.45 -20.58
C THR A 212 1.28 2.46 -21.40
N VAL A 213 2.52 2.71 -21.01
CA VAL A 213 3.37 3.71 -21.67
C VAL A 213 3.79 3.23 -23.07
N CYS A 214 4.19 1.97 -23.22
CA CYS A 214 4.54 1.41 -24.52
C CYS A 214 3.34 1.45 -25.47
N ASN A 215 2.14 1.10 -25.02
CA ASN A 215 0.97 1.13 -25.91
C ASN A 215 0.62 2.56 -26.35
N LYS A 216 0.82 3.57 -25.50
CA LYS A 216 0.71 4.99 -25.90
C LYS A 216 1.73 5.40 -26.98
N ARG A 217 2.86 4.69 -27.09
CA ARG A 217 3.87 4.87 -28.15
C ARG A 217 3.58 4.09 -29.43
N GLY A 218 2.44 3.40 -29.50
CA GLY A 218 2.02 2.62 -30.68
C GLY A 218 2.40 1.14 -30.63
N TYR A 219 2.92 0.63 -29.52
CA TYR A 219 3.04 -0.81 -29.32
C TYR A 219 1.66 -1.44 -29.02
N SER A 220 1.55 -2.77 -29.16
CA SER A 220 0.35 -3.55 -28.83
C SER A 220 0.72 -4.68 -27.87
N LEU A 221 1.09 -4.31 -26.65
CA LEU A 221 1.50 -5.22 -25.59
C LEU A 221 0.35 -5.55 -24.65
N THR A 222 0.33 -6.79 -24.18
CA THR A 222 -0.50 -7.26 -23.06
C THR A 222 0.32 -7.28 -21.77
N ASP A 223 -0.36 -7.28 -20.61
CA ASP A 223 0.31 -7.43 -19.30
C ASP A 223 1.11 -8.75 -19.25
N ALA A 224 0.55 -9.83 -19.81
CA ALA A 224 1.20 -11.13 -19.87
C ALA A 224 2.52 -11.14 -20.67
N GLN A 225 2.58 -10.43 -21.79
CA GLN A 225 3.80 -10.31 -22.59
C GLN A 225 4.90 -9.56 -21.85
N VAL A 226 4.54 -8.46 -21.18
CA VAL A 226 5.50 -7.67 -20.40
C VAL A 226 5.99 -8.48 -19.19
N ALA A 227 5.09 -9.15 -18.47
CA ALA A 227 5.43 -10.02 -17.36
C ALA A 227 6.36 -11.18 -17.79
N SER A 228 6.07 -11.82 -18.93
CA SER A 228 6.90 -12.89 -19.49
C SER A 228 8.32 -12.41 -19.80
N ALA A 229 8.47 -11.25 -20.44
CA ALA A 229 9.79 -10.70 -20.76
C ALA A 229 10.57 -10.27 -19.51
N LEU A 230 9.92 -9.65 -18.53
CA LEU A 230 10.54 -9.32 -17.23
C LEU A 230 11.00 -10.60 -16.50
N ARG A 231 10.17 -11.65 -16.51
CA ARG A 231 10.49 -12.94 -15.88
C ARG A 231 11.70 -13.60 -16.53
N ALA A 232 11.72 -13.66 -17.86
CA ALA A 232 12.85 -14.23 -18.61
C ALA A 232 14.16 -13.45 -18.36
N ALA A 233 14.09 -12.11 -18.35
CA ALA A 233 15.25 -11.28 -18.04
C ALA A 233 15.73 -11.48 -16.59
N PHE A 234 14.79 -11.62 -15.64
CA PHE A 234 15.09 -11.89 -14.23
C PHE A 234 15.77 -13.26 -14.03
N GLN A 235 15.20 -14.32 -14.61
CA GLN A 235 15.79 -15.68 -14.56
C GLN A 235 17.19 -15.71 -15.17
N ARG A 236 17.40 -15.02 -16.31
CA ARG A 236 18.73 -14.93 -16.92
C ARG A 236 19.72 -14.17 -16.05
N TYR A 237 19.29 -13.08 -15.41
CA TYR A 237 20.15 -12.25 -14.56
C TYR A 237 20.56 -12.96 -13.27
N THR A 238 19.62 -13.66 -12.65
CA THR A 238 19.81 -14.30 -11.33
C THR A 238 20.25 -15.75 -11.43
N HIS A 239 20.18 -16.34 -12.62
CA HIS A 239 20.32 -17.78 -12.85
C HIS A 239 19.31 -18.63 -12.06
N TYR A 240 18.22 -18.02 -11.60
CA TYR A 240 17.13 -18.71 -10.92
C TYR A 240 16.22 -19.42 -11.93
N HIS A 241 15.92 -20.68 -11.67
CA HIS A 241 14.99 -21.47 -12.47
C HIS A 241 14.32 -22.53 -11.60
N TYR A 242 13.02 -22.70 -11.77
CA TYR A 242 12.22 -23.71 -11.07
C TYR A 242 11.34 -24.44 -12.08
N GLU A 243 11.31 -25.75 -12.01
CA GLU A 243 10.49 -26.62 -12.86
C GLU A 243 9.61 -27.52 -11.99
N PRO A 244 8.35 -27.76 -12.36
CA PRO A 244 7.69 -27.29 -13.58
C PRO A 244 7.19 -25.84 -13.45
N THR A 245 7.48 -24.97 -14.43
CA THR A 245 6.80 -23.66 -14.52
C THR A 245 6.38 -23.33 -15.95
N ARG A 246 5.46 -22.37 -16.12
CA ARG A 246 5.10 -21.91 -17.47
C ARG A 246 6.31 -21.26 -18.15
N PRO A 247 6.55 -21.53 -19.45
CA PRO A 247 7.63 -20.86 -20.18
C PRO A 247 7.47 -19.34 -20.19
N CYS A 248 8.60 -18.64 -20.16
CA CYS A 248 8.69 -17.19 -20.37
C CYS A 248 9.78 -16.86 -21.40
N SER A 249 9.66 -15.73 -22.10
CA SER A 249 10.60 -15.35 -23.15
C SER A 249 10.82 -13.84 -23.19
N GLU A 250 12.09 -13.42 -23.36
CA GLU A 250 12.43 -12.03 -23.68
C GLU A 250 11.90 -11.62 -25.06
N GLU A 251 11.53 -12.59 -25.90
CA GLU A 251 10.99 -12.35 -27.23
C GLU A 251 9.51 -12.02 -27.25
N ASP A 252 8.82 -12.15 -26.11
CA ASP A 252 7.41 -11.76 -25.97
C ASP A 252 7.22 -10.23 -26.04
N VAL A 253 8.31 -9.47 -26.03
CA VAL A 253 8.35 -8.04 -26.33
C VAL A 253 9.23 -7.74 -27.56
N PRO A 254 8.94 -6.66 -28.31
CA PRO A 254 9.77 -6.19 -29.42
C PRO A 254 11.23 -6.02 -29.03
N GLN A 255 12.14 -6.33 -29.96
CA GLN A 255 13.60 -6.25 -29.75
C GLN A 255 14.05 -4.89 -29.19
N ALA A 256 13.39 -3.80 -29.61
CA ALA A 256 13.68 -2.45 -29.16
C ALA A 256 13.42 -2.21 -27.65
N LEU A 257 12.59 -3.03 -27.00
CA LEU A 257 12.26 -2.90 -25.57
C LEU A 257 13.10 -3.81 -24.67
N ARG A 258 13.71 -4.88 -25.22
CA ARG A 258 14.40 -5.91 -24.43
C ARG A 258 15.49 -5.35 -23.50
N PRO A 259 16.36 -4.41 -23.95
CA PRO A 259 17.37 -3.83 -23.05
C PRO A 259 16.74 -3.05 -21.89
N ALA A 260 15.69 -2.27 -22.15
CA ALA A 260 15.00 -1.50 -21.11
C ALA A 260 14.32 -2.42 -20.08
N ILE A 261 13.66 -3.48 -20.55
CA ILE A 261 13.05 -4.52 -19.70
C ILE A 261 14.08 -5.15 -18.77
N ASP A 262 15.23 -5.54 -19.32
CA ASP A 262 16.34 -6.09 -18.56
C ASP A 262 16.88 -5.09 -17.51
N GLN A 263 17.10 -3.84 -17.90
CA GLN A 263 17.60 -2.81 -16.98
C GLN A 263 16.65 -2.54 -15.82
N VAL A 264 15.32 -2.46 -16.06
CA VAL A 264 14.37 -2.11 -15.00
C VAL A 264 14.14 -3.22 -14.00
N ILE A 265 14.05 -4.49 -14.41
CA ILE A 265 13.88 -5.59 -13.47
C ILE A 265 15.11 -5.76 -12.58
N ARG A 266 16.31 -5.58 -13.14
CA ARG A 266 17.56 -5.55 -12.37
C ARG A 266 17.60 -4.39 -11.39
N SER A 267 17.22 -3.19 -11.83
CA SER A 267 17.22 -2.01 -10.96
C SER A 267 16.29 -2.18 -9.75
N LEU A 268 15.13 -2.84 -9.94
CA LEU A 268 14.20 -3.15 -8.86
C LEU A 268 14.82 -4.16 -7.87
N TYR A 269 15.30 -5.30 -8.37
CA TYR A 269 15.86 -6.36 -7.51
C TYR A 269 17.12 -5.90 -6.78
N ASP A 270 18.05 -5.26 -7.50
CA ASP A 270 19.29 -4.76 -6.93
C ASP A 270 19.04 -3.64 -5.91
N GLY A 271 18.09 -2.74 -6.16
CA GLY A 271 17.76 -1.66 -5.21
C GLY A 271 17.20 -2.20 -3.89
N VAL A 272 16.32 -3.21 -3.97
CA VAL A 272 15.84 -3.93 -2.78
C VAL A 272 16.99 -4.66 -2.09
N THR A 273 17.85 -5.34 -2.86
CA THR A 273 19.02 -6.06 -2.33
C THR A 273 19.98 -5.12 -1.59
N ASP A 274 20.28 -3.95 -2.17
CA ASP A 274 21.16 -2.95 -1.56
C ASP A 274 20.61 -2.47 -0.21
N ALA A 275 19.30 -2.20 -0.14
CA ALA A 275 18.65 -1.79 1.10
C ALA A 275 18.67 -2.90 2.15
N CYS A 276 18.35 -4.14 1.77
CA CYS A 276 18.39 -5.28 2.68
C CYS A 276 19.80 -5.58 3.21
N LEU A 277 20.83 -5.49 2.35
CA LEU A 277 22.22 -5.60 2.77
C LEU A 277 22.61 -4.50 3.76
N ALA A 278 22.20 -3.24 3.50
CA ALA A 278 22.43 -2.12 4.39
C ALA A 278 21.70 -2.25 5.74
N LEU A 279 20.57 -2.96 5.77
CA LEU A 279 19.79 -3.30 6.97
C LEU A 279 20.34 -4.52 7.73
N GLY A 280 21.36 -5.20 7.20
CA GLY A 280 22.07 -6.29 7.87
C GLY A 280 21.70 -7.71 7.43
N MET A 281 20.86 -7.87 6.40
CA MET A 281 20.69 -9.19 5.76
C MET A 281 21.95 -9.56 5.00
N ASP A 282 22.29 -10.85 4.97
CA ASP A 282 23.34 -11.34 4.07
C ASP A 282 22.77 -11.71 2.69
N ARG A 283 23.68 -11.90 1.72
CA ARG A 283 23.29 -12.20 0.33
C ARG A 283 22.57 -13.53 0.19
N GLN A 284 22.96 -14.55 0.95
CA GLN A 284 22.36 -15.88 0.85
C GLN A 284 20.90 -15.83 1.31
N LEU A 285 20.65 -15.19 2.46
CA LEU A 285 19.30 -14.99 3.01
C LEU A 285 18.40 -14.21 2.05
N ILE A 286 18.93 -13.17 1.40
CA ILE A 286 18.21 -12.39 0.39
C ILE A 286 17.81 -13.29 -0.79
N ASP A 287 18.75 -14.04 -1.35
CA ASP A 287 18.50 -14.89 -2.51
C ASP A 287 17.49 -16.01 -2.17
N ASP A 288 17.59 -16.62 -0.98
CA ASP A 288 16.68 -17.66 -0.49
C ASP A 288 15.24 -17.14 -0.32
N LEU A 289 15.06 -15.87 0.10
CA LEU A 289 13.75 -15.27 0.34
C LEU A 289 13.12 -14.65 -0.91
N PHE A 290 13.91 -14.03 -1.79
CA PHE A 290 13.37 -13.10 -2.80
C PHE A 290 13.39 -13.61 -4.23
N LEU A 291 14.28 -14.52 -4.62
CA LEU A 291 14.36 -15.00 -6.01
C LEU A 291 13.06 -15.69 -6.45
N ASN A 292 12.59 -16.65 -5.66
CA ASN A 292 11.33 -17.33 -5.93
C ASN A 292 10.14 -16.37 -5.94
N TYR A 293 10.16 -15.36 -5.06
CA TYR A 293 9.05 -14.45 -4.85
C TYR A 293 8.82 -13.58 -6.09
N VAL A 294 9.89 -13.01 -6.66
CA VAL A 294 9.82 -12.21 -7.89
C VAL A 294 9.38 -13.07 -9.07
N ASP A 295 9.96 -14.27 -9.22
CA ASP A 295 9.61 -15.19 -10.30
C ASP A 295 8.12 -15.57 -10.27
N LEU A 296 7.61 -15.94 -9.09
CA LEU A 296 6.22 -16.33 -8.88
C LEU A 296 5.23 -15.17 -9.13
N HIS A 297 5.57 -13.96 -8.71
CA HIS A 297 4.70 -12.79 -8.97
C HIS A 297 4.65 -12.46 -10.45
N LEU A 298 5.78 -12.53 -11.16
CA LEU A 298 5.80 -12.37 -12.61
C LEU A 298 5.07 -13.51 -13.32
N HIS A 299 5.19 -14.74 -12.84
CA HIS A 299 4.44 -15.89 -13.36
C HIS A 299 2.93 -15.69 -13.21
N THR A 300 2.48 -15.20 -12.05
CA THR A 300 1.07 -14.85 -11.81
C THR A 300 0.58 -13.83 -12.85
N LEU A 301 1.37 -12.78 -13.12
CA LEU A 301 1.05 -11.72 -14.09
C LEU A 301 1.08 -12.20 -15.56
N GLN A 302 1.68 -13.35 -15.86
CA GLN A 302 1.61 -13.96 -17.20
C GLN A 302 0.24 -14.57 -17.50
N VAL A 303 -0.55 -14.88 -16.48
CA VAL A 303 -1.76 -15.72 -16.64
C VAL A 303 -3.01 -15.10 -16.04
N GLU A 304 -2.88 -14.36 -14.94
CA GLU A 304 -4.01 -13.76 -14.24
C GLU A 304 -4.28 -12.34 -14.71
N THR A 305 -5.56 -11.97 -14.67
CA THR A 305 -5.98 -10.59 -14.97
C THR A 305 -5.60 -9.64 -13.84
N ARG A 306 -5.50 -8.35 -14.16
CA ARG A 306 -5.26 -7.31 -13.14
C ARG A 306 -6.33 -7.34 -12.04
N GLU A 307 -7.59 -7.56 -12.40
CA GLU A 307 -8.68 -7.64 -11.42
C GLU A 307 -8.49 -8.79 -10.43
N GLN A 308 -7.99 -9.95 -10.89
CA GLN A 308 -7.66 -11.09 -10.03
C GLN A 308 -6.50 -10.76 -9.09
N VAL A 309 -5.40 -10.23 -9.63
CA VAL A 309 -4.21 -9.88 -8.84
C VAL A 309 -4.54 -8.85 -7.76
N VAL A 310 -5.28 -7.79 -8.11
CA VAL A 310 -5.71 -6.76 -7.14
C VAL A 310 -6.62 -7.35 -6.06
N LYS A 311 -7.55 -8.22 -6.44
CA LYS A 311 -8.45 -8.89 -5.49
C LYS A 311 -7.66 -9.78 -4.51
N THR A 312 -6.72 -10.57 -5.00
CA THR A 312 -5.86 -11.44 -4.17
C THR A 312 -4.97 -10.60 -3.24
N ALA A 313 -4.35 -9.53 -3.75
CA ALA A 313 -3.57 -8.61 -2.94
C ALA A 313 -4.39 -7.98 -1.81
N PHE A 314 -5.65 -7.58 -2.07
CA PHE A 314 -6.54 -7.04 -1.04
C PHE A 314 -6.92 -8.07 0.02
N GLN A 315 -7.04 -9.35 -0.33
CA GLN A 315 -7.32 -10.42 0.63
C GLN A 315 -6.11 -10.72 1.53
N HIS A 316 -4.90 -10.51 1.03
CA HIS A 316 -3.65 -10.81 1.73
C HIS A 316 -3.09 -9.60 2.50
N ALA A 317 -3.36 -8.38 2.05
CA ALA A 317 -2.90 -7.15 2.69
C ALA A 317 -3.84 -6.69 3.80
N THR A 318 -3.27 -6.26 4.92
CA THR A 318 -4.02 -5.55 5.96
C THR A 318 -4.06 -4.06 5.64
N LYS A 319 -5.20 -3.43 5.91
CA LYS A 319 -5.36 -1.98 5.76
C LYS A 319 -4.38 -1.23 6.67
N GLY A 320 -3.65 -0.28 6.12
CA GLY A 320 -2.55 0.42 6.78
C GLY A 320 -1.30 -0.44 6.99
N GLY A 321 -1.25 -1.64 6.39
CA GLY A 321 -0.16 -2.60 6.51
C GLY A 321 1.04 -2.30 5.61
N VAL A 322 2.01 -3.20 5.64
CA VAL A 322 3.31 -3.06 4.97
C VAL A 322 3.18 -3.06 3.44
N THR A 323 2.33 -3.92 2.87
CA THR A 323 2.09 -3.99 1.42
C THR A 323 1.41 -2.73 0.87
N GLU A 324 0.42 -2.17 1.57
CA GLU A 324 -0.24 -0.91 1.18
C GLU A 324 0.78 0.24 1.18
N MET A 325 1.69 0.27 2.16
CA MET A 325 2.77 1.26 2.19
C MET A 325 3.71 1.12 0.98
N ALA A 326 4.07 -0.10 0.58
CA ALA A 326 4.93 -0.31 -0.59
C ALA A 326 4.29 0.20 -1.88
N LEU A 327 3.00 -0.10 -2.12
CA LEU A 327 2.25 0.41 -3.27
C LEU A 327 2.14 1.95 -3.24
N ARG A 328 1.90 2.52 -2.05
CA ARG A 328 1.86 3.97 -1.84
C ARG A 328 3.19 4.63 -2.23
N VAL A 329 4.31 4.09 -1.77
CA VAL A 329 5.64 4.62 -2.12
C VAL A 329 5.95 4.41 -3.59
N PHE A 330 5.53 3.29 -4.19
CA PHE A 330 5.67 3.06 -5.62
C PHE A 330 5.01 4.18 -6.45
N TYR A 331 3.74 4.50 -6.21
CA TYR A 331 3.06 5.56 -6.97
C TYR A 331 3.64 6.95 -6.70
N GLN A 332 4.16 7.18 -5.48
CA GLN A 332 4.77 8.46 -5.12
C GLN A 332 6.16 8.66 -5.72
N ARG A 333 6.99 7.61 -5.83
CA ARG A 333 8.42 7.74 -6.12
C ARG A 333 8.94 6.93 -7.29
N MET A 334 8.26 5.86 -7.69
CA MET A 334 8.78 4.89 -8.66
C MET A 334 8.04 4.91 -10.00
N GLU A 335 6.70 5.05 -9.98
CA GLU A 335 5.88 5.01 -11.20
C GLU A 335 6.31 6.08 -12.21
N TYR A 336 6.51 7.31 -11.75
CA TYR A 336 6.84 8.44 -12.60
C TYR A 336 8.18 8.31 -13.34
N PRO A 337 9.32 8.07 -12.66
CA PRO A 337 10.59 7.86 -13.36
C PRO A 337 10.53 6.64 -14.28
N LEU A 338 9.83 5.57 -13.90
CA LEU A 338 9.65 4.38 -14.75
C LEU A 338 8.87 4.73 -16.04
N ALA A 339 7.74 5.42 -15.89
CA ALA A 339 6.92 5.82 -17.02
C ALA A 339 7.69 6.74 -17.97
N ARG A 340 8.48 7.68 -17.44
CA ARG A 340 9.33 8.55 -18.24
C ARG A 340 10.42 7.80 -18.99
N ALA A 341 11.06 6.83 -18.35
CA ALA A 341 12.09 6.02 -18.98
C ALA A 341 11.57 5.32 -20.24
N PHE A 342 10.38 4.73 -20.18
CA PHE A 342 9.76 4.07 -21.33
C PHE A 342 9.15 5.06 -22.34
N ALA A 343 8.67 6.22 -21.90
CA ALA A 343 8.10 7.25 -22.77
C ALA A 343 9.17 7.86 -23.70
N ALA A 344 10.37 8.09 -23.17
CA ALA A 344 11.50 8.70 -23.88
C ALA A 344 12.49 7.68 -24.47
N LEU A 345 12.14 6.38 -24.48
CA LEU A 345 13.09 5.33 -24.82
C LEU A 345 13.49 5.35 -26.30
N GLU A 346 14.75 5.68 -26.57
CA GLU A 346 15.43 5.61 -27.87
C GLU A 346 16.57 4.57 -27.84
N GLY A 347 16.25 3.35 -27.40
CA GLY A 347 17.22 2.25 -27.25
C GLY A 347 17.27 1.72 -25.83
N GLN A 348 18.34 2.04 -25.09
CA GLN A 348 18.49 1.69 -23.67
C GLN A 348 18.08 2.86 -22.79
N ILE A 349 17.66 2.58 -21.56
CA ILE A 349 17.46 3.61 -20.55
C ILE A 349 18.85 4.09 -20.09
N ASP A 350 19.02 5.40 -19.94
CA ASP A 350 20.30 5.97 -19.52
C ASP A 350 20.67 5.58 -18.08
N GLU A 351 21.96 5.52 -17.79
CA GLU A 351 22.48 5.07 -16.49
C GLU A 351 21.97 5.89 -15.31
N LYS A 352 21.76 7.20 -15.50
CA LYS A 352 21.25 8.08 -14.43
C LYS A 352 19.81 7.75 -14.07
N THR A 353 18.96 7.50 -15.08
CA THR A 353 17.57 7.08 -14.85
C THR A 353 17.52 5.70 -14.18
N ILE A 354 18.39 4.76 -14.58
CA ILE A 354 18.49 3.45 -13.92
C ILE A 354 18.96 3.57 -12.46
N ALA A 355 19.95 4.41 -12.19
CA ALA A 355 20.40 4.68 -10.82
C ALA A 355 19.26 5.28 -9.97
N THR A 356 18.46 6.17 -10.55
CA THR A 356 17.28 6.76 -9.87
C THR A 356 16.23 5.70 -9.54
N LEU A 357 15.95 4.77 -10.46
CA LEU A 357 15.00 3.67 -10.22
C LEU A 357 15.49 2.71 -9.13
N ARG A 358 16.79 2.37 -9.14
CA ARG A 358 17.44 1.54 -8.13
C ARG A 358 17.38 2.19 -6.74
N GLU A 359 17.71 3.47 -6.65
CA GLU A 359 17.61 4.26 -5.41
C GLU A 359 16.16 4.33 -4.92
N ALA A 360 15.19 4.54 -5.81
CA ALA A 360 13.78 4.58 -5.44
C ALA A 360 13.27 3.23 -4.88
N ALA A 361 13.74 2.10 -5.41
CA ALA A 361 13.45 0.77 -4.86
C ALA A 361 14.09 0.55 -3.48
N ALA A 362 15.34 1.00 -3.30
CA ALA A 362 16.02 0.97 -2.00
C ALA A 362 15.29 1.83 -0.96
N ASP A 363 14.90 3.04 -1.34
CA ASP A 363 14.11 3.96 -0.51
C ASP A 363 12.76 3.38 -0.12
N CYS A 364 12.06 2.75 -1.07
CA CYS A 364 10.80 2.06 -0.81
C CYS A 364 10.99 1.00 0.27
N THR A 365 12.01 0.14 0.13
CA THR A 365 12.34 -0.90 1.10
C THR A 365 12.56 -0.33 2.49
N ARG A 366 13.33 0.75 2.63
CA ARG A 366 13.58 1.40 3.93
C ARG A 366 12.33 2.02 4.53
N ILE A 367 11.56 2.79 3.74
CA ILE A 367 10.33 3.46 4.22
C ILE A 367 9.32 2.43 4.71
N VAL A 368 9.17 1.33 3.96
CA VAL A 368 8.26 0.24 4.27
C VAL A 368 8.73 -0.54 5.51
N THR A 369 10.03 -0.77 5.65
CA THR A 369 10.64 -1.36 6.86
C THR A 369 10.37 -0.49 8.09
N ASP A 370 10.63 0.82 8.00
CA ASP A 370 10.37 1.77 9.09
C ASP A 370 8.88 1.85 9.43
N HIS A 371 7.99 1.72 8.43
CA HIS A 371 6.54 1.62 8.66
C HIS A 371 6.19 0.34 9.42
N GLY A 372 6.80 -0.80 9.06
CA GLY A 372 6.63 -2.08 9.76
C GLY A 372 6.95 -1.98 11.26
N TYR A 373 8.06 -1.34 11.63
CA TYR A 373 8.42 -1.11 13.05
C TYR A 373 7.43 -0.23 13.82
N ARG A 374 6.63 0.58 13.12
CA ARG A 374 5.65 1.51 13.73
C ARG A 374 4.24 0.94 13.75
N LEU A 375 4.03 -0.30 13.29
CA LEU A 375 2.73 -0.96 13.35
C LEU A 375 2.31 -1.13 14.83
N GLY A 376 1.35 -0.32 15.27
CA GLY A 376 0.76 -0.37 16.62
C GLY A 376 1.13 0.78 17.55
N ASP A 377 2.08 1.65 17.19
CA ASP A 377 2.42 2.86 17.96
C ASP A 377 2.46 4.09 17.03
N PRO A 378 1.30 4.61 16.61
CA PRO A 378 1.25 5.68 15.62
C PRO A 378 1.67 7.02 16.24
N LEU A 379 2.71 7.63 15.70
CA LEU A 379 2.91 9.07 15.81
C LEU A 379 1.62 9.80 15.36
N PRO A 380 1.35 11.00 15.88
CA PRO A 380 0.25 11.82 15.39
C PRO A 380 0.32 11.93 13.86
N PRO A 381 -0.78 11.65 13.14
CA PRO A 381 -0.74 11.61 11.69
C PRO A 381 -0.44 13.01 11.13
N VAL A 382 0.52 13.08 10.22
CA VAL A 382 0.81 14.30 9.45
C VAL A 382 -0.06 14.31 8.22
N LEU A 383 -1.09 15.18 8.21
CA LEU A 383 -1.98 15.32 7.07
C LEU A 383 -1.24 16.02 5.92
N GLY A 384 -1.41 15.49 4.71
CA GLY A 384 -0.79 15.96 3.48
C GLY A 384 -1.76 15.93 2.29
N VAL A 385 -1.24 16.17 1.08
CA VAL A 385 -2.01 16.15 -0.18
C VAL A 385 -2.91 14.92 -0.29
N GLU A 386 -2.37 13.76 0.06
CA GLU A 386 -3.11 12.50 -0.03
C GLU A 386 -4.39 12.49 0.81
N HIS A 387 -4.34 13.02 2.04
CA HIS A 387 -5.52 13.05 2.91
C HIS A 387 -6.60 13.97 2.32
N HIS A 388 -6.18 15.06 1.67
CA HIS A 388 -7.06 15.96 0.94
C HIS A 388 -7.68 15.27 -0.29
N ALA A 389 -6.86 14.59 -1.09
CA ALA A 389 -7.29 13.84 -2.27
C ALA A 389 -8.27 12.72 -1.92
N VAL A 390 -7.98 11.93 -0.88
CA VAL A 390 -8.83 10.83 -0.42
C VAL A 390 -10.13 11.34 0.18
N LEU A 391 -10.11 12.39 1.00
CA LEU A 391 -11.35 13.00 1.50
C LEU A 391 -12.23 13.50 0.36
N TYR A 392 -11.63 14.13 -0.68
CA TYR A 392 -12.37 14.52 -1.87
C TYR A 392 -13.03 13.32 -2.55
N GLY A 393 -12.30 12.23 -2.77
CA GLY A 393 -12.84 11.01 -3.36
C GLY A 393 -13.99 10.40 -2.56
N LEU A 394 -13.85 10.35 -1.22
CA LEU A 394 -14.91 9.89 -0.31
C LEU A 394 -16.16 10.76 -0.40
N LEU A 395 -15.99 12.08 -0.44
CA LEU A 395 -17.11 13.03 -0.61
C LEU A 395 -17.83 12.81 -1.94
N VAL A 396 -17.11 12.64 -3.06
CA VAL A 396 -17.73 12.36 -4.36
C VAL A 396 -18.49 11.04 -4.35
N ARG A 397 -17.93 9.98 -3.76
CA ARG A 397 -18.60 8.67 -3.64
C ARG A 397 -19.89 8.77 -2.84
N ALA A 398 -19.82 9.39 -1.67
CA ALA A 398 -20.99 9.56 -0.81
C ALA A 398 -22.06 10.43 -1.48
N PHE A 399 -21.67 11.51 -2.15
CA PHE A 399 -22.62 12.35 -2.90
C PHE A 399 -23.31 11.54 -4.00
N LYS A 400 -22.57 10.71 -4.76
CA LYS A 400 -23.17 9.82 -5.76
C LYS A 400 -24.13 8.82 -5.15
N ALA A 401 -23.79 8.23 -4.01
CA ALA A 401 -24.63 7.25 -3.32
C ALA A 401 -25.95 7.86 -2.81
N HIS A 402 -25.90 9.06 -2.22
CA HIS A 402 -27.06 9.67 -1.54
C HIS A 402 -27.89 10.62 -2.41
N LEU A 403 -27.25 11.30 -3.36
CA LEU A 403 -27.88 12.34 -4.19
C LEU A 403 -28.27 11.84 -5.59
N GLY A 404 -27.73 10.69 -6.04
CA GLY A 404 -28.02 10.13 -7.36
C GLY A 404 -27.67 11.11 -8.48
N ASP A 405 -28.63 11.41 -9.36
CA ASP A 405 -28.43 12.29 -10.53
C ASP A 405 -27.98 13.71 -10.17
N ALA A 406 -28.32 14.20 -8.98
CA ALA A 406 -27.91 15.54 -8.53
C ALA A 406 -26.44 15.62 -8.06
N ALA A 407 -25.75 14.48 -7.96
CA ALA A 407 -24.40 14.41 -7.37
C ALA A 407 -23.36 15.19 -8.18
N ASP A 408 -23.40 15.17 -9.51
CA ASP A 408 -22.41 15.88 -10.34
C ASP A 408 -22.48 17.39 -10.11
N GLU A 409 -23.67 17.98 -10.20
CA GLU A 409 -23.90 19.41 -9.93
C GLU A 409 -23.51 19.77 -8.49
N ALA A 410 -23.89 18.94 -7.51
CA ALA A 410 -23.52 19.17 -6.11
C ALA A 410 -21.99 19.18 -5.90
N VAL A 411 -21.27 18.22 -6.50
CA VAL A 411 -19.80 18.13 -6.43
C VAL A 411 -19.16 19.32 -7.15
N HIS A 412 -19.67 19.69 -8.32
CA HIS A 412 -19.21 20.87 -9.07
C HIS A 412 -19.29 22.13 -8.20
N GLU A 413 -20.46 22.42 -7.64
CA GLU A 413 -20.70 23.63 -6.86
C GLU A 413 -19.88 23.66 -5.57
N ALA A 414 -19.77 22.53 -4.87
CA ALA A 414 -18.93 22.42 -3.69
C ALA A 414 -17.45 22.66 -4.01
N THR A 415 -16.95 22.09 -5.13
CA THR A 415 -15.56 22.26 -5.59
C THR A 415 -15.30 23.70 -6.02
N VAL A 416 -16.24 24.33 -6.75
CA VAL A 416 -16.16 25.74 -7.16
C VAL A 416 -16.20 26.66 -5.93
N THR A 417 -17.05 26.38 -4.94
CA THR A 417 -17.13 27.14 -3.69
C THR A 417 -15.80 27.06 -2.93
N TYR A 418 -15.25 25.85 -2.76
CA TYR A 418 -13.95 25.62 -2.15
C TYR A 418 -12.85 26.41 -2.88
N GLY A 419 -12.77 26.29 -4.22
CA GLY A 419 -11.79 26.99 -5.04
C GLY A 419 -11.90 28.51 -4.94
N ARG A 420 -13.12 29.06 -5.09
CA ARG A 420 -13.35 30.51 -5.02
C ARG A 420 -13.01 31.10 -3.66
N GLN A 421 -13.26 30.37 -2.57
CA GLN A 421 -12.85 30.80 -1.22
C GLN A 421 -11.33 30.89 -1.09
N ARG A 422 -10.58 29.92 -1.63
CA ARG A 422 -9.11 29.99 -1.69
C ARG A 422 -8.64 31.21 -2.49
N GLY A 423 -9.17 31.37 -3.71
CA GLY A 423 -8.85 32.51 -4.57
C GLY A 423 -9.15 33.85 -3.89
N ARG A 424 -10.29 33.97 -3.21
CA ARG A 424 -10.69 35.17 -2.48
C ARG A 424 -9.71 35.51 -1.36
N ARG A 425 -9.25 34.51 -0.59
CA ARG A 425 -8.22 34.72 0.43
C ARG A 425 -6.90 35.19 -0.19
N MET A 426 -6.50 34.63 -1.33
CA MET A 426 -5.34 35.12 -2.08
C MET A 426 -5.52 36.59 -2.49
N ALA A 427 -6.71 36.98 -2.97
CA ALA A 427 -7.01 38.38 -3.34
C ALA A 427 -7.00 39.32 -2.13
N LEU A 428 -7.57 38.90 -1.00
CA LEU A 428 -7.54 39.67 0.25
C LEU A 428 -6.10 39.88 0.74
N ARG A 429 -5.22 38.87 0.62
CA ARG A 429 -3.79 39.02 0.93
C ARG A 429 -3.11 40.00 -0.02
N ALA A 430 -3.39 39.91 -1.33
CA ALA A 430 -2.86 40.86 -2.31
C ALA A 430 -3.26 42.31 -1.97
N GLN A 431 -4.54 42.54 -1.66
CA GLN A 431 -5.07 43.84 -1.26
C GLN A 431 -4.41 44.36 0.03
N LYS A 432 -4.27 43.51 1.06
CA LYS A 432 -3.60 43.86 2.33
C LYS A 432 -2.15 44.27 2.12
N LEU A 433 -1.49 43.73 1.09
CA LEU A 433 -0.11 44.03 0.72
C LEU A 433 0.02 45.14 -0.34
N GLY A 434 -1.09 45.73 -0.80
CA GLY A 434 -1.08 46.75 -1.87
C GLY A 434 -0.66 46.21 -3.24
N LEU A 435 -0.79 44.90 -3.47
CA LEU A 435 -0.45 44.24 -4.72
C LEU A 435 -1.64 44.26 -5.70
N PRO A 436 -1.41 44.41 -7.01
CA PRO A 436 -2.48 44.33 -8.00
C PRO A 436 -3.01 42.89 -8.12
N LEU A 437 -4.26 42.73 -8.54
CA LEU A 437 -4.89 41.43 -8.77
C LEU A 437 -4.58 40.89 -10.18
N ASP A 438 -3.29 40.74 -10.47
CA ASP A 438 -2.79 40.19 -11.75
C ASP A 438 -2.22 38.78 -11.60
N MET A 439 -1.82 38.17 -12.73
CA MET A 439 -1.27 36.81 -12.76
C MET A 439 0.04 36.68 -11.96
N VAL A 440 0.86 37.73 -11.90
CA VAL A 440 2.12 37.71 -11.13
C VAL A 440 1.82 37.58 -9.64
N SER A 441 0.89 38.39 -9.12
CA SER A 441 0.46 38.31 -7.73
C SER A 441 -0.30 37.02 -7.41
N TYR A 442 -1.15 36.53 -8.34
CA TYR A 442 -1.79 35.22 -8.22
C TYR A 442 -0.76 34.09 -8.03
N MET A 443 0.25 34.02 -8.89
CA MET A 443 1.29 32.99 -8.85
C MET A 443 2.20 33.10 -7.62
N ALA A 444 2.39 34.31 -7.09
CA ALA A 444 3.19 34.56 -5.89
C ALA A 444 2.47 34.15 -4.60
N LEU A 445 1.14 34.33 -4.54
CA LEU A 445 0.31 34.15 -3.34
C LEU A 445 -0.34 32.77 -3.23
N LYS A 446 0.18 31.75 -3.93
CA LYS A 446 -0.33 30.38 -3.83
C LYS A 446 -0.42 29.92 -2.37
N GLU A 447 -1.49 29.22 -2.01
CA GLU A 447 -1.72 28.79 -0.62
C GLU A 447 -1.16 27.41 -0.26
N TRP A 448 -0.48 26.73 -1.19
CA TRP A 448 0.08 25.41 -0.95
C TRP A 448 1.41 25.22 -1.67
N LYS A 449 2.20 24.26 -1.18
CA LYS A 449 3.45 23.79 -1.80
C LYS A 449 3.52 22.27 -1.65
N PRO A 450 4.23 21.56 -2.56
CA PRO A 450 4.51 20.15 -2.34
C PRO A 450 5.37 19.96 -1.10
N SER A 451 5.19 18.82 -0.42
CA SER A 451 5.97 18.47 0.77
C SER A 451 7.45 18.27 0.42
N ASN A 452 7.73 17.64 -0.72
CA ASN A 452 9.06 17.55 -1.31
C ASN A 452 9.03 18.13 -2.74
N PRO A 453 9.98 18.99 -3.15
CA PRO A 453 10.06 19.49 -4.52
C PRO A 453 10.00 18.41 -5.61
N THR A 454 10.45 17.18 -5.34
CA THR A 454 10.42 16.07 -6.31
C THR A 454 9.04 15.44 -6.48
N ASP A 455 8.07 15.73 -5.61
CA ASP A 455 6.71 15.19 -5.70
C ASP A 455 5.87 15.90 -6.79
N PHE A 456 6.45 16.90 -7.45
CA PHE A 456 5.78 17.74 -8.43
C PHE A 456 6.74 18.12 -9.56
N ASP A 457 6.45 17.71 -10.80
CA ASP A 457 7.28 18.01 -11.98
C ASP A 457 6.54 19.01 -12.88
N SER A 458 6.90 20.28 -12.69
CA SER A 458 6.38 21.44 -13.41
C SER A 458 7.43 21.96 -14.39
N VAL A 459 7.08 22.04 -15.67
CA VAL A 459 7.93 22.63 -16.71
C VAL A 459 7.26 23.84 -17.34
N SER A 460 7.97 24.97 -17.41
CA SER A 460 7.54 26.13 -18.18
C SER A 460 7.88 25.93 -19.66
N LEU A 461 6.87 25.87 -20.52
CA LEU A 461 7.08 25.72 -21.97
C LEU A 461 7.21 27.07 -22.68
N ARG A 462 6.44 28.05 -22.24
CA ARG A 462 6.35 29.36 -22.87
C ARG A 462 5.99 30.40 -21.83
N GLN A 463 6.52 31.60 -21.99
CA GLN A 463 6.28 32.73 -21.10
C GLN A 463 5.49 33.86 -21.77
N THR A 464 5.60 34.00 -23.10
CA THR A 464 4.94 35.04 -23.89
C THR A 464 4.35 34.46 -25.19
N PRO A 465 3.24 35.02 -25.74
CA PRO A 465 2.48 36.17 -25.24
C PRO A 465 1.69 35.84 -23.96
N TYR A 466 1.59 34.57 -23.58
CA TYR A 466 1.07 34.13 -22.30
C TYR A 466 1.79 32.88 -21.81
N ALA A 467 1.79 32.69 -20.50
CA ALA A 467 2.46 31.57 -19.84
C ALA A 467 1.75 30.23 -20.13
N VAL A 468 2.55 29.24 -20.50
CA VAL A 468 2.14 27.84 -20.62
C VAL A 468 3.07 26.99 -19.78
N SER A 469 2.51 26.24 -18.84
CA SER A 469 3.23 25.23 -18.06
C SER A 469 2.64 23.85 -18.29
N GLN A 470 3.47 22.83 -18.05
CA GLN A 470 3.08 21.43 -18.05
C GLN A 470 3.40 20.81 -16.70
N GLU A 471 2.40 20.11 -16.16
CA GLU A 471 2.55 19.31 -14.94
C GLU A 471 2.52 17.84 -15.31
N ARG A 472 3.66 17.18 -15.11
CA ARG A 472 3.87 15.77 -15.49
C ARG A 472 3.74 14.83 -14.30
N LEU A 473 3.93 15.36 -13.08
CA LEU A 473 3.78 14.65 -11.82
C LEU A 473 2.93 15.48 -10.87
N CYS A 474 1.90 14.87 -10.28
CA CYS A 474 0.98 15.54 -9.37
C CYS A 474 0.66 14.65 -8.15
N PRO A 475 0.86 15.14 -6.91
CA PRO A 475 0.65 14.33 -5.70
C PRO A 475 -0.82 13.96 -5.47
N TRP A 476 -1.78 14.74 -6.00
CA TRP A 476 -3.18 14.34 -5.98
C TRP A 476 -3.44 13.14 -6.90
N ASN A 477 -2.90 13.17 -8.13
CA ASN A 477 -3.06 12.06 -9.07
C ASN A 477 -2.42 10.77 -8.55
N GLN A 478 -1.24 10.87 -7.92
CA GLN A 478 -0.59 9.74 -7.25
C GLN A 478 -1.44 9.17 -6.12
N ALA A 479 -2.03 10.04 -5.28
CA ALA A 479 -2.92 9.62 -4.22
C ALA A 479 -4.15 8.89 -4.79
N TRP A 480 -4.85 9.45 -5.78
CA TRP A 480 -6.02 8.77 -6.34
C TRP A 480 -5.70 7.45 -7.03
N LYS A 481 -4.52 7.27 -7.63
CA LYS A 481 -4.10 5.94 -8.10
C LYS A 481 -3.91 4.96 -6.95
N THR A 482 -3.24 5.41 -5.88
CA THR A 482 -2.96 4.59 -4.69
C THR A 482 -4.25 4.06 -4.04
N PHE A 483 -5.30 4.87 -3.98
CA PHE A 483 -6.57 4.52 -3.32
C PHE A 483 -7.67 4.09 -4.30
N ASP A 484 -7.35 3.81 -5.56
CA ASP A 484 -8.30 3.44 -6.61
C ASP A 484 -9.49 4.42 -6.71
N MET A 485 -9.17 5.72 -6.77
CA MET A 485 -10.13 6.85 -6.82
C MET A 485 -10.06 7.62 -8.14
N GLY A 486 -9.60 6.98 -9.22
CA GLY A 486 -9.45 7.61 -10.54
C GLY A 486 -10.78 8.14 -11.13
N LYS A 487 -11.92 7.50 -10.79
CA LYS A 487 -13.25 7.94 -11.25
C LYS A 487 -13.72 9.23 -10.55
N GLU A 488 -13.28 9.45 -9.33
CA GLU A 488 -13.59 10.63 -8.53
C GLU A 488 -12.62 11.78 -8.82
N ALA A 489 -11.36 11.46 -9.15
CA ALA A 489 -10.28 12.42 -9.43
C ALA A 489 -10.65 13.49 -10.48
N ASN A 490 -11.37 13.10 -11.54
CA ASN A 490 -11.74 13.99 -12.63
C ASN A 490 -12.59 15.19 -12.16
N PHE A 491 -13.50 14.97 -11.20
CA PHE A 491 -14.37 16.04 -10.67
C PHE A 491 -13.55 17.17 -10.05
N TYR A 492 -12.45 16.84 -9.36
CA TYR A 492 -11.59 17.85 -8.76
C TYR A 492 -10.88 18.68 -9.83
N CYS A 493 -10.15 18.02 -10.73
CA CYS A 493 -9.32 18.68 -11.73
C CYS A 493 -10.12 19.41 -12.81
N ARG A 494 -11.39 19.04 -13.03
CA ARG A 494 -12.32 19.78 -13.90
C ARG A 494 -12.54 21.21 -13.42
N ASP A 495 -12.64 21.41 -12.10
CA ASP A 495 -13.21 22.63 -11.52
C ASP A 495 -12.19 23.49 -10.73
N ILE A 496 -11.26 22.85 -10.01
CA ILE A 496 -10.52 23.51 -8.93
C ILE A 496 -9.67 24.71 -9.38
N ASP A 497 -8.79 24.54 -10.37
CA ASP A 497 -7.81 25.57 -10.74
C ASP A 497 -8.49 26.80 -11.35
N ARG A 498 -9.55 26.57 -12.12
CA ARG A 498 -10.40 27.65 -12.66
C ARG A 498 -11.12 28.40 -11.54
N ALA A 499 -11.69 27.68 -10.58
CA ALA A 499 -12.41 28.28 -9.46
C ALA A 499 -11.49 29.10 -8.54
N VAL A 500 -10.25 28.63 -8.31
CA VAL A 500 -9.24 29.38 -7.55
C VAL A 500 -8.85 30.67 -8.28
N LEU A 501 -8.61 30.61 -9.59
CA LEU A 501 -8.30 31.80 -10.38
C LEU A 501 -9.47 32.80 -10.39
N GLU A 502 -10.70 32.31 -10.58
CA GLU A 502 -11.91 33.14 -10.59
C GLU A 502 -12.15 33.82 -9.24
N GLY A 503 -11.94 33.10 -8.13
CA GLY A 503 -12.04 33.67 -6.79
C GLY A 503 -10.99 34.75 -6.52
N PHE A 504 -9.82 34.66 -7.15
CA PHE A 504 -8.78 35.68 -7.05
C PHE A 504 -9.11 36.92 -7.88
N ASN A 505 -9.43 36.72 -9.16
CA ASN A 505 -9.90 37.77 -10.05
C ASN A 505 -10.69 37.14 -11.22
N PRO A 506 -12.01 37.40 -11.34
CA PRO A 506 -12.84 36.79 -12.38
C PRO A 506 -12.51 37.26 -13.80
N ALA A 507 -11.70 38.32 -13.96
CA ALA A 507 -11.23 38.76 -15.28
C ALA A 507 -10.06 37.92 -15.83
N LEU A 508 -9.37 37.14 -14.99
CA LEU A 508 -8.25 36.31 -15.39
C LEU A 508 -8.73 34.97 -15.95
N ARG A 509 -8.04 34.48 -16.99
CA ARG A 509 -8.45 33.29 -17.74
C ARG A 509 -7.40 32.20 -17.71
N LEU A 510 -7.87 30.97 -17.48
CA LEU A 510 -7.10 29.75 -17.54
C LEU A 510 -7.76 28.78 -18.53
N ASN A 511 -6.97 28.23 -19.44
CA ASN A 511 -7.37 27.11 -20.27
C ASN A 511 -6.51 25.88 -19.94
N MET A 512 -7.13 24.71 -19.85
CA MET A 512 -6.46 23.44 -19.53
C MET A 512 -6.84 22.38 -20.56
N PRO A 513 -6.11 22.27 -21.68
CA PRO A 513 -6.48 21.35 -22.76
C PRO A 513 -6.25 19.88 -22.45
N THR A 514 -5.35 19.56 -21.52
CA THR A 514 -5.03 18.18 -21.11
C THR A 514 -5.01 18.07 -19.59
N CYS A 515 -5.32 16.87 -19.08
CA CYS A 515 -5.37 16.59 -17.65
C CYS A 515 -4.96 15.15 -17.32
N LEU A 516 -4.04 14.98 -16.37
CA LEU A 516 -3.59 13.66 -15.90
C LEU A 516 -4.76 12.76 -15.48
N THR A 517 -5.75 13.31 -14.76
CA THR A 517 -6.92 12.54 -14.28
C THR A 517 -7.93 12.23 -15.39
N ALA A 518 -7.78 12.83 -16.57
CA ALA A 518 -8.54 12.49 -17.77
C ALA A 518 -7.85 11.41 -18.64
N GLY A 519 -6.67 10.94 -18.21
CA GLY A 519 -5.91 9.90 -18.91
C GLY A 519 -4.77 10.42 -19.80
N ASP A 520 -4.61 11.74 -19.89
CA ASP A 520 -3.51 12.37 -20.63
C ASP A 520 -2.14 12.10 -19.98
N ALA A 521 -1.08 12.35 -20.73
CA ALA A 521 0.29 12.18 -20.23
C ALA A 521 0.74 13.28 -19.25
N GLN A 522 0.08 14.44 -19.28
CA GLN A 522 0.40 15.62 -18.49
C GLN A 522 -0.79 16.58 -18.43
N CYS A 523 -0.85 17.40 -17.40
CA CYS A 523 -1.71 18.58 -17.40
C CYS A 523 -1.00 19.72 -18.14
N GLU A 524 -1.73 20.50 -18.92
CA GLU A 524 -1.21 21.72 -19.54
C GLU A 524 -2.02 22.91 -19.07
N PHE A 525 -1.35 23.96 -18.58
CA PHE A 525 -1.99 25.16 -18.03
C PHE A 525 -1.65 26.36 -18.90
N HIS A 526 -2.67 26.98 -19.50
CA HIS A 526 -2.55 28.17 -20.34
C HIS A 526 -3.11 29.37 -19.58
N PHE A 527 -2.24 30.13 -18.92
CA PHE A 527 -2.62 31.34 -18.19
C PHE A 527 -2.71 32.51 -19.17
N LEU A 528 -3.86 32.67 -19.83
CA LEU A 528 -4.01 33.51 -21.02
C LEU A 528 -3.73 35.01 -20.80
N ASP A 529 -3.72 35.46 -19.55
CA ASP A 529 -3.45 36.84 -19.14
C ASP A 529 -2.10 36.98 -18.40
N ALA A 530 -1.23 35.97 -18.48
CA ALA A 530 0.09 35.95 -17.86
C ALA A 530 1.20 36.20 -18.88
N GLN A 531 1.43 37.46 -19.27
CA GLN A 531 2.61 37.82 -20.05
C GLN A 531 3.83 37.88 -19.11
N MET A 532 4.63 36.82 -19.11
CA MET A 532 5.77 36.67 -18.19
C MET A 532 7.07 37.14 -18.84
N ASP A 533 7.14 38.42 -19.20
CA ASP A 533 8.39 39.05 -19.65
C ASP A 533 9.41 39.24 -18.50
N ALA A 534 10.58 39.81 -18.81
CA ALA A 534 11.66 39.94 -17.84
C ALA A 534 11.24 40.70 -16.56
N ASP A 535 10.50 41.80 -16.72
CA ASP A 535 10.03 42.63 -15.60
C ASP A 535 9.00 41.85 -14.76
N ALA A 536 8.07 41.13 -15.39
CA ALA A 536 7.10 40.29 -14.69
C ALA A 536 7.75 39.13 -13.93
N LEU A 537 8.78 38.50 -14.50
CA LEU A 537 9.54 37.42 -13.86
C LEU A 537 10.40 37.92 -12.69
N GLU A 538 11.03 39.09 -12.84
CA GLU A 538 11.77 39.75 -11.77
C GLU A 538 10.83 40.09 -10.62
N ARG A 539 9.67 40.69 -10.92
CA ARG A 539 8.64 40.97 -9.92
C ARG A 539 8.12 39.70 -9.24
N LEU A 540 7.86 38.63 -9.99
CA LEU A 540 7.43 37.35 -9.41
C LEU A 540 8.48 36.80 -8.44
N THR A 541 9.75 36.87 -8.83
CA THR A 541 10.88 36.40 -8.01
C THR A 541 11.02 37.23 -6.73
N ALA A 542 10.98 38.56 -6.85
CA ALA A 542 11.04 39.46 -5.72
C ALA A 542 9.86 39.26 -4.75
N LEU A 543 8.64 39.11 -5.27
CA LEU A 543 7.45 38.84 -4.45
C LEU A 543 7.56 37.49 -3.74
N LYS A 544 7.98 36.42 -4.42
CA LYS A 544 8.19 35.11 -3.78
C LYS A 544 9.22 35.17 -2.67
N ALA A 545 10.33 35.89 -2.88
CA ALA A 545 11.36 36.08 -1.86
C ALA A 545 10.83 36.88 -0.65
N GLN A 546 10.05 37.94 -0.88
CA GLN A 546 9.46 38.76 0.17
C GLN A 546 8.39 38.01 0.98
N LEU A 547 7.51 37.27 0.28
CA LEU A 547 6.40 36.55 0.91
C LEU A 547 6.87 35.30 1.65
N GLY A 548 7.95 34.65 1.18
CA GLY A 548 8.38 33.36 1.69
C GLY A 548 7.22 32.37 1.71
N GLU A 549 6.92 31.84 2.91
CA GLU A 549 5.83 30.88 3.11
C GLU A 549 4.59 31.50 3.79
N SER A 550 4.53 32.82 3.92
CA SER A 550 3.45 33.51 4.66
C SER A 550 2.04 33.27 4.13
N ALA A 551 1.90 32.92 2.84
CA ALA A 551 0.62 32.58 2.22
C ALA A 551 0.32 31.07 2.26
N ILE A 552 1.30 30.22 2.57
CA ILE A 552 1.17 28.77 2.56
C ILE A 552 0.37 28.33 3.80
N LEU A 553 -0.70 27.59 3.56
CA LEU A 553 -1.54 27.01 4.60
C LEU A 553 -1.26 25.50 4.70
N PRO A 554 -1.24 24.93 5.92
CA PRO A 554 -0.94 23.52 6.13
C PRO A 554 -2.09 22.63 5.63
N PHE A 555 -1.80 21.38 5.25
CA PHE A 555 -2.84 20.48 4.75
C PHE A 555 -4.00 20.17 5.72
N PRO A 556 -3.81 20.09 7.05
CA PRO A 556 -4.94 20.10 8.00
C PRO A 556 -6.00 21.17 7.69
N TYR A 557 -5.56 22.40 7.38
CA TYR A 557 -6.45 23.50 7.01
C TYR A 557 -7.15 23.22 5.68
N HIS A 558 -6.42 22.79 4.65
CA HIS A 558 -7.00 22.51 3.33
C HIS A 558 -8.02 21.37 3.36
N VAL A 559 -7.76 20.31 4.14
CA VAL A 559 -8.65 19.16 4.33
C VAL A 559 -9.94 19.60 5.03
N ALA A 560 -9.83 20.39 6.11
CA ALA A 560 -10.99 20.93 6.81
C ALA A 560 -11.78 21.93 5.95
N HIS A 561 -11.09 22.80 5.21
CA HIS A 561 -11.72 23.76 4.30
C HIS A 561 -12.54 23.05 3.21
N LEU A 562 -11.98 21.98 2.62
CA LEU A 562 -12.68 21.17 1.64
C LEU A 562 -13.99 20.60 2.23
N LEU A 563 -13.91 19.98 3.40
CA LEU A 563 -15.08 19.42 4.08
C LEU A 563 -16.12 20.48 4.41
N ALA A 564 -15.71 21.65 4.87
CA ALA A 564 -16.61 22.75 5.20
C ALA A 564 -17.37 23.26 3.95
N ALA A 565 -16.68 23.39 2.81
CA ALA A 565 -17.31 23.79 1.56
C ALA A 565 -18.35 22.76 1.07
N PHE A 566 -18.00 21.47 1.10
CA PHE A 566 -18.94 20.39 0.75
C PHE A 566 -20.13 20.32 1.71
N THR A 567 -19.88 20.47 3.02
CA THR A 567 -20.95 20.47 4.04
C THR A 567 -21.92 21.63 3.82
N GLY A 568 -21.40 22.84 3.54
CA GLY A 568 -22.23 24.00 3.24
C GLY A 568 -23.15 23.79 2.04
N THR A 569 -22.60 23.29 0.92
CA THR A 569 -23.40 22.95 -0.28
C THR A 569 -24.41 21.84 0.01
N ALA A 570 -23.98 20.77 0.67
CA ALA A 570 -24.81 19.62 1.00
C ALA A 570 -26.04 20.00 1.83
N LEU A 571 -25.82 20.75 2.92
CA LEU A 571 -26.88 21.15 3.84
C LEU A 571 -27.82 22.18 3.22
N ALA A 572 -27.28 23.18 2.52
CA ALA A 572 -28.09 24.25 1.95
C ALA A 572 -29.07 23.75 0.87
N LYS A 573 -28.69 22.74 0.08
CA LYS A 573 -29.48 22.27 -1.05
C LYS A 573 -30.19 20.94 -0.83
N TYR A 574 -29.63 20.05 -0.02
CA TYR A 574 -30.07 18.65 0.04
C TYR A 574 -30.48 18.20 1.46
N GLY A 575 -30.38 19.08 2.46
CA GLY A 575 -30.85 18.83 3.83
C GLY A 575 -30.31 17.52 4.40
N GLU A 576 -31.22 16.65 4.87
CA GLU A 576 -30.88 15.37 5.49
C GLU A 576 -30.08 14.43 4.57
N LYS A 577 -30.39 14.39 3.26
CA LYS A 577 -29.60 13.58 2.31
C LYS A 577 -28.18 14.10 2.15
N GLY A 578 -28.03 15.43 2.16
CA GLY A 578 -26.73 16.08 2.17
C GLY A 578 -25.93 15.74 3.43
N GLN A 579 -26.58 15.81 4.61
CA GLN A 579 -25.94 15.44 5.88
C GLN A 579 -25.49 13.97 5.90
N ALA A 580 -26.35 13.05 5.44
CA ALA A 580 -26.00 11.63 5.36
C ALA A 580 -24.76 11.37 4.48
N ALA A 581 -24.63 12.08 3.36
CA ALA A 581 -23.46 11.97 2.49
C ALA A 581 -22.17 12.49 3.18
N ILE A 582 -22.28 13.58 3.95
CA ILE A 582 -21.14 14.12 4.71
C ILE A 582 -20.72 13.17 5.82
N ASP A 583 -21.69 12.62 6.57
CA ASP A 583 -21.41 11.66 7.65
C ASP A 583 -20.73 10.39 7.12
N GLU A 584 -21.21 9.84 5.99
CA GLU A 584 -20.57 8.70 5.34
C GLU A 584 -19.13 8.99 4.92
N ALA A 585 -18.85 10.16 4.34
CA ALA A 585 -17.50 10.55 3.96
C ALA A 585 -16.57 10.72 5.18
N ILE A 586 -17.08 11.26 6.29
CA ILE A 586 -16.34 11.39 7.55
C ILE A 586 -16.01 10.01 8.13
N GLU A 587 -16.99 9.09 8.18
CA GLU A 587 -16.76 7.73 8.66
C GLU A 587 -15.79 6.98 7.75
N GLY A 588 -15.87 7.17 6.43
CA GLY A 588 -14.88 6.65 5.48
C GLY A 588 -13.47 7.17 5.75
N PHE A 589 -13.33 8.47 6.06
CA PHE A 589 -12.05 9.07 6.39
C PHE A 589 -11.47 8.53 7.70
N LYS A 590 -12.29 8.38 8.75
CA LYS A 590 -11.90 7.76 10.02
C LYS A 590 -11.52 6.30 9.84
N ALA A 591 -12.28 5.55 9.03
CA ALA A 591 -11.95 4.16 8.71
C ALA A 591 -10.63 4.05 7.93
N GLN A 592 -10.24 5.07 7.16
CA GLN A 592 -8.98 5.09 6.41
C GLN A 592 -7.78 5.52 7.24
N TYR A 593 -7.90 6.62 7.98
CA TYR A 593 -6.76 7.28 8.63
C TYR A 593 -6.83 7.28 10.17
N GLY A 594 -7.88 6.70 10.73
CA GLY A 594 -8.09 6.63 12.17
C GLY A 594 -8.70 7.89 12.77
N GLN A 595 -9.10 7.76 14.04
CA GLN A 595 -9.73 8.83 14.81
C GLN A 595 -8.79 10.01 15.07
N SER A 596 -7.49 9.76 15.28
CA SER A 596 -6.50 10.82 15.54
C SER A 596 -6.33 11.77 14.35
N ALA A 597 -6.37 11.25 13.11
CA ALA A 597 -6.34 12.09 11.91
C ALA A 597 -7.60 12.96 11.80
N TRP A 598 -8.75 12.39 12.14
CA TRP A 598 -10.02 13.13 12.16
C TRP A 598 -10.01 14.25 13.20
N GLU A 599 -9.46 14.05 14.39
CA GLU A 599 -9.39 15.08 15.44
C GLU A 599 -8.60 16.33 15.00
N ILE A 600 -7.56 16.13 14.18
CA ILE A 600 -6.82 17.24 13.55
C ILE A 600 -7.74 18.02 12.60
N VAL A 601 -8.47 17.34 11.72
CA VAL A 601 -9.43 17.98 10.80
C VAL A 601 -10.54 18.71 11.58
N ALA A 602 -11.12 18.05 12.58
CA ALA A 602 -12.20 18.59 13.41
C ALA A 602 -11.78 19.85 14.19
N THR A 603 -10.51 19.94 14.56
CA THR A 603 -9.96 21.16 15.19
C THR A 603 -9.90 22.31 14.18
N GLU A 604 -9.42 22.05 12.97
CA GLU A 604 -9.30 23.03 11.90
C GLU A 604 -10.66 23.51 11.35
N LEU A 605 -11.70 22.67 11.40
CA LEU A 605 -13.08 23.01 10.98
C LEU A 605 -13.68 24.20 11.73
N LYS A 606 -13.13 24.58 12.89
CA LYS A 606 -13.59 25.72 13.69
C LYS A 606 -13.14 27.08 13.14
N LYS A 607 -12.25 27.09 12.14
CA LYS A 607 -11.71 28.32 11.56
C LYS A 607 -12.66 28.93 10.52
N ASP A 608 -12.58 30.24 10.34
CA ASP A 608 -13.26 30.92 9.24
C ASP A 608 -12.43 30.80 7.95
N PHE A 609 -12.93 29.99 7.02
CA PHE A 609 -12.28 29.79 5.72
C PHE A 609 -12.43 30.97 4.76
N ASN A 610 -13.13 32.05 5.11
CA ASN A 610 -13.13 33.29 4.32
C ASN A 610 -12.15 34.34 4.86
N SER A 611 -11.59 34.12 6.05
CA SER A 611 -10.62 35.01 6.70
C SER A 611 -9.18 34.74 6.22
N ILE A 612 -8.34 35.77 6.27
CA ILE A 612 -6.89 35.68 6.12
C ILE A 612 -6.13 35.89 7.45
N ASP A 613 -6.88 36.18 8.52
CA ASP A 613 -6.40 36.39 9.88
C ASP A 613 -6.60 35.14 10.75
#